data_AF-A0A1V3KT33-F1
#
_entry.id   AF-A0A1V3KT33-F1
#
_cell.length_a   1.000
_cell.length_b   1.000
_cell.length_c   1.000
_cell.angle_alpha   90.00
_cell.angle_beta   90.00
_cell.angle_gamma   90.00
#
_symmetry.space_group_name_H-M   'P 1'
#
loop_
_entity.id
_entity.type
_entity.pdbx_description
1 polymer ?
#
loop_
_entity_poly.entity_id
_entity_poly.type
_entity_poly.pdbx_seq_one_letter_code
_entity_poly.pdbx_strand_id
1 'polypeptide(L)'
;MVCIICRKEKEEMSREHVIPDSLGGNFVIETVCKACNSKLGHSIDVKFLNHNLIILYRQKYGLKGKTKKIPELPMTGRVDVLKDGIIQRKALSKKNNEGKLDLYSIPAINELLELGEEEYVKITLEQNLLDFKLGFLKMAYEFAVTTVDGYFNSPNAKKLSKILLDLSQRVEEIDKGILEYIDQSVSFVKKLSCIEEFICKELDLNLNMDNVQIIACYSGKSGTYCEIKLHNHFKIFQVFVNLGSEPLYLDKCTIVTCLVNNPSEYPLHPYKWVIDDE
;
A
#
# COMPACT_ATOMS: atom_id res chain seq x y z
N MET A 1 -16.01 22.50 -6.52
CA MET A 1 -16.03 21.39 -5.54
C MET A 1 -14.86 21.54 -4.57
N VAL A 2 -14.96 21.05 -3.33
CA VAL A 2 -13.86 21.12 -2.36
C VAL A 2 -12.90 19.94 -2.56
N CYS A 3 -11.60 20.21 -2.69
CA CYS A 3 -10.57 19.18 -2.77
C CYS A 3 -10.28 18.59 -1.39
N ILE A 4 -10.26 17.26 -1.26
CA ILE A 4 -10.02 16.60 0.03
C ILE A 4 -8.60 16.86 0.57
N ILE A 5 -7.61 16.98 -0.32
CA ILE A 5 -6.21 17.17 0.06
C ILE A 5 -5.92 18.61 0.50
N CYS A 6 -6.16 19.60 -0.36
CA CYS A 6 -5.86 20.99 -0.03
C CYS A 6 -7.00 21.74 0.67
N ARG A 7 -8.17 21.12 0.81
CA ARG A 7 -9.36 21.68 1.49
C ARG A 7 -9.81 23.04 0.95
N LYS A 8 -9.52 23.30 -0.32
CA LYS A 8 -9.90 24.53 -1.04
C LYS A 8 -10.92 24.19 -2.12
N GLU A 9 -11.78 25.15 -2.43
CA GLU A 9 -12.61 25.08 -3.63
C GLU A 9 -11.74 25.09 -4.89
N LYS A 10 -12.11 24.21 -5.82
CA LYS A 10 -11.44 24.00 -7.08
C LYS A 10 -12.47 23.77 -8.18
N GLU A 11 -12.16 24.31 -9.35
CA GLU A 11 -12.91 24.10 -10.59
C GLU A 11 -12.49 22.78 -11.25
N GLU A 12 -11.18 22.52 -11.30
CA GLU A 12 -10.64 21.33 -11.94
C GLU A 12 -10.40 20.18 -10.95
N MET A 13 -11.32 19.24 -10.94
CA MET A 13 -11.17 17.94 -10.28
C MET A 13 -10.50 16.92 -11.19
N SER A 14 -9.96 15.86 -10.58
CA SER A 14 -9.28 14.78 -11.29
C SER A 14 -9.82 13.43 -10.85
N ARG A 15 -9.83 12.50 -11.80
CA ARG A 15 -10.17 11.10 -11.58
C ARG A 15 -8.98 10.40 -10.92
N GLU A 16 -9.10 10.05 -9.64
CA GLU A 16 -8.02 9.47 -8.85
C GLU A 16 -8.37 8.06 -8.37
N HIS A 17 -7.43 7.11 -8.47
CA HIS A 17 -7.62 5.77 -7.94
C HIS A 17 -7.08 5.70 -6.52
N VAL A 18 -7.92 5.31 -5.57
CA VAL A 18 -7.51 5.18 -4.16
C VAL A 18 -6.39 4.15 -4.05
N ILE A 19 -6.66 2.89 -4.42
CA ILE A 19 -5.57 1.93 -4.67
C ILE A 19 -5.08 2.21 -6.09
N PRO A 20 -3.78 2.47 -6.32
CA PRO A 20 -3.29 2.78 -7.65
C PRO A 20 -3.65 1.71 -8.69
N ASP A 21 -4.07 2.16 -9.88
CA ASP A 21 -4.33 1.31 -11.06
C ASP A 21 -3.17 0.35 -11.38
N SER A 22 -1.92 0.80 -11.15
CA SER A 22 -0.72 -0.04 -11.31
C SER A 22 -0.62 -1.23 -10.35
N LEU A 23 -1.49 -1.27 -9.33
CA LEU A 23 -1.67 -2.39 -8.39
C LEU A 23 -2.97 -3.16 -8.64
N GLY A 24 -3.68 -2.89 -9.73
CA GLY A 24 -4.99 -3.47 -10.05
C GLY A 24 -6.16 -2.79 -9.33
N GLY A 25 -5.93 -1.65 -8.68
CA GLY A 25 -6.96 -0.92 -7.97
C GLY A 25 -7.89 -0.19 -8.94
N ASN A 26 -9.19 -0.35 -8.76
CA ASN A 26 -10.20 0.16 -9.69
C ASN A 26 -11.13 1.21 -9.06
N PHE A 27 -11.08 1.41 -7.74
CA PHE A 27 -11.98 2.34 -7.05
C PHE A 27 -11.48 3.77 -7.20
N VAL A 28 -12.36 4.60 -7.75
CA VAL A 28 -12.04 5.93 -8.22
C VAL A 28 -12.84 6.98 -7.48
N ILE A 29 -12.19 8.08 -7.16
CA ILE A 29 -12.77 9.27 -6.56
C ILE A 29 -12.53 10.49 -7.45
N GLU A 30 -13.43 11.46 -7.41
CA GLU A 30 -13.32 12.73 -8.16
C GLU A 30 -13.22 13.94 -7.21
N THR A 31 -12.77 13.67 -5.97
CA THR A 31 -12.71 14.64 -4.88
C THR A 31 -11.30 15.21 -4.66
N VAL A 32 -10.34 14.86 -5.52
CA VAL A 32 -8.98 15.41 -5.53
C VAL A 32 -8.80 16.34 -6.75
N CYS A 33 -8.33 17.57 -6.53
CA CYS A 33 -8.06 18.49 -7.65
C CYS A 33 -6.81 18.10 -8.45
N LYS A 34 -6.75 18.48 -9.73
CA LYS A 34 -5.63 18.12 -10.63
C LYS A 34 -4.25 18.48 -10.05
N ALA A 35 -4.14 19.63 -9.40
CA ALA A 35 -2.88 20.08 -8.80
C ALA A 35 -2.43 19.21 -7.62
N CYS A 36 -3.35 18.80 -6.73
CA CYS A 36 -3.01 17.91 -5.62
C CYS A 36 -2.73 16.50 -6.11
N ASN A 37 -3.53 15.99 -7.05
CA ASN A 37 -3.33 14.67 -7.64
C ASN A 37 -1.95 14.56 -8.30
N SER A 38 -1.60 15.51 -9.19
CA SER A 38 -0.29 15.53 -9.84
C SER A 38 0.88 15.53 -8.84
N LYS A 39 0.78 16.35 -7.78
CA LYS A 39 1.80 16.39 -6.72
C LYS A 39 1.94 15.05 -6.01
N LEU A 40 0.84 14.50 -5.49
CA LEU A 40 0.82 13.22 -4.77
C LEU A 40 1.31 12.07 -5.67
N GLY A 41 0.90 12.08 -6.95
CA GLY A 41 1.38 11.15 -7.96
C GLY A 41 2.90 11.13 -8.07
N HIS A 42 3.52 12.31 -8.18
CA HIS A 42 4.98 12.43 -8.28
C HIS A 42 5.72 12.15 -6.96
N SER A 43 5.17 12.56 -5.82
CA SER A 43 5.89 12.58 -4.55
C SER A 43 5.66 11.35 -3.67
N ILE A 44 4.47 10.73 -3.76
CA ILE A 44 4.04 9.60 -2.94
C ILE A 44 3.84 8.37 -3.83
N ASP A 45 2.97 8.43 -4.83
CA ASP A 45 2.59 7.22 -5.58
C ASP A 45 3.74 6.62 -6.35
N VAL A 46 4.52 7.43 -7.08
CA VAL A 46 5.70 6.94 -7.81
C VAL A 46 6.69 6.26 -6.86
N LYS A 47 6.91 6.82 -5.67
CA LYS A 47 7.84 6.23 -4.70
C LYS A 47 7.31 4.94 -4.11
N PHE A 48 6.03 4.91 -3.74
CA PHE A 48 5.35 3.72 -3.26
C PHE A 48 5.38 2.61 -4.32
N LEU A 49 5.04 2.93 -5.56
CA LEU A 49 5.03 1.98 -6.69
C LEU A 49 6.41 1.46 -7.10
N ASN A 50 7.47 2.22 -6.79
CA ASN A 50 8.87 1.83 -7.00
C ASN A 50 9.50 1.18 -5.77
N HIS A 51 8.77 1.05 -4.65
CA HIS A 51 9.26 0.32 -3.49
C HIS A 51 9.46 -1.15 -3.84
N ASN A 52 10.57 -1.77 -3.44
CA ASN A 52 10.93 -3.11 -3.92
C ASN A 52 9.87 -4.17 -3.59
N LEU A 53 9.23 -4.07 -2.41
CA LEU A 53 8.11 -4.95 -2.06
C LEU A 53 6.93 -4.79 -3.03
N ILE A 54 6.63 -3.57 -3.45
CA ILE A 54 5.55 -3.31 -4.42
C ILE A 54 5.94 -3.81 -5.81
N ILE A 55 7.21 -3.67 -6.22
CA ILE A 55 7.70 -4.25 -7.47
C ILE A 55 7.55 -5.78 -7.45
N LEU A 56 7.99 -6.45 -6.37
CA LEU A 56 7.81 -7.89 -6.18
C LEU A 56 6.35 -8.31 -6.27
N TYR A 57 5.47 -7.56 -5.60
CA TYR A 57 4.03 -7.77 -5.67
C TYR A 57 3.52 -7.66 -7.11
N ARG A 58 3.89 -6.61 -7.84
CA ARG A 58 3.48 -6.42 -9.24
C ARG A 58 3.99 -7.52 -10.16
N GLN A 59 5.22 -8.00 -9.95
CA GLN A 59 5.78 -9.13 -10.70
C GLN A 59 5.01 -10.42 -10.43
N LYS A 60 4.70 -10.71 -9.16
CA LYS A 60 3.95 -11.92 -8.79
C LYS A 60 2.57 -12.00 -9.46
N TYR A 61 1.84 -10.88 -9.46
CA TYR A 61 0.46 -10.84 -9.97
C TYR A 61 0.36 -10.34 -11.42
N GLY A 62 1.48 -10.14 -12.12
CA GLY A 62 1.47 -9.70 -13.51
C GLY A 62 0.90 -8.29 -13.73
N LEU A 63 0.97 -7.41 -12.72
CA LEU A 63 0.27 -6.12 -12.68
C LEU A 63 0.98 -5.04 -13.50
N LYS A 64 0.50 -4.88 -14.73
CA LYS A 64 0.97 -3.86 -15.68
C LYS A 64 0.40 -2.49 -15.32
N GLY A 65 1.26 -1.48 -15.25
CA GLY A 65 0.79 -0.10 -15.13
C GLY A 65 0.44 0.51 -16.49
N LYS A 66 0.24 1.83 -16.52
CA LYS A 66 -0.05 2.60 -17.74
C LYS A 66 0.99 2.42 -18.85
N THR A 67 2.25 2.16 -18.49
CA THR A 67 3.34 1.89 -19.43
C THR A 67 3.27 0.49 -20.07
N LYS A 68 2.29 -0.34 -19.69
CA LYS A 68 2.12 -1.75 -20.06
C LYS A 68 3.31 -2.66 -19.70
N LYS A 69 4.27 -2.14 -18.92
CA LYS A 69 5.44 -2.84 -18.42
C LYS A 69 5.32 -3.03 -16.91
N ILE A 70 5.82 -4.16 -16.44
CA ILE A 70 6.02 -4.42 -15.01
C ILE A 70 7.45 -3.98 -14.69
N PRO A 71 7.67 -3.08 -13.71
CA PRO A 71 9.01 -2.74 -13.29
C PRO A 71 9.76 -4.00 -12.86
N GLU A 72 11.03 -4.04 -13.20
CA GLU A 72 11.89 -5.13 -12.76
C GLU A 72 12.52 -4.73 -11.43
N LEU A 73 12.63 -5.68 -10.50
CA LEU A 73 13.48 -5.46 -9.35
C LEU A 73 14.89 -5.10 -9.84
N PRO A 74 15.56 -4.13 -9.21
CA PRO A 74 16.98 -3.89 -9.42
C PRO A 74 17.75 -5.06 -8.80
N MET A 75 17.74 -6.22 -9.45
CA MET A 75 18.46 -7.43 -9.05
C MET A 75 19.92 -7.38 -9.54
N THR A 76 20.48 -6.17 -9.59
CA THR A 76 21.88 -5.95 -9.91
C THR A 76 22.55 -5.40 -8.67
N GLY A 77 23.45 -6.19 -8.08
CA GLY A 77 24.06 -5.82 -6.82
C GLY A 77 24.82 -6.97 -6.16
N ARG A 78 25.55 -6.63 -5.09
CA ARG A 78 26.26 -7.62 -4.29
C ARG A 78 25.27 -8.49 -3.53
N VAL A 79 25.48 -9.80 -3.59
CA VAL A 79 24.66 -10.81 -2.94
C VAL A 79 25.55 -11.77 -2.18
N ASP A 80 25.01 -12.38 -1.12
CA ASP A 80 25.69 -13.45 -0.40
C ASP A 80 25.19 -14.79 -0.94
N VAL A 81 26.11 -15.68 -1.29
CA VAL A 81 25.83 -17.09 -1.59
C VAL A 81 26.01 -17.88 -0.31
N LEU A 82 24.96 -18.59 0.09
CA LEU A 82 24.93 -19.35 1.33
C LEU A 82 24.83 -20.85 1.04
N LYS A 83 25.43 -21.63 1.94
CA LYS A 83 25.20 -23.07 2.08
C LYS A 83 25.04 -23.34 3.57
N ASP A 84 23.98 -24.07 3.95
CA ASP A 84 23.65 -24.39 5.34
C ASP A 84 23.56 -23.17 6.28
N GLY A 85 23.04 -22.03 5.80
CA GLY A 85 22.96 -20.81 6.62
C GLY A 85 24.24 -20.00 6.71
N ILE A 86 25.36 -20.51 6.20
CA ILE A 86 26.68 -19.89 6.29
C ILE A 86 27.01 -19.22 4.96
N ILE A 87 27.45 -17.96 5.01
CA ILE A 87 27.93 -17.23 3.83
C ILE A 87 29.20 -17.92 3.34
N GLN A 88 29.12 -18.52 2.15
CA GLN A 88 30.24 -19.18 1.51
C GLN A 88 31.09 -18.17 0.73
N ARG A 89 30.40 -17.26 0.00
CA ARG A 89 31.06 -16.27 -0.87
C ARG A 89 30.14 -15.10 -1.19
N LYS A 90 30.75 -13.99 -1.59
CA LYS A 90 30.05 -12.83 -2.15
C LYS A 90 30.05 -12.93 -3.67
N ALA A 91 28.90 -12.67 -4.27
CA ALA A 91 28.74 -12.61 -5.71
C ALA A 91 28.15 -11.27 -6.13
N LEU A 92 28.32 -10.91 -7.40
CA LEU A 92 27.57 -9.86 -8.06
C LEU A 92 26.44 -10.53 -8.83
N SER A 93 25.20 -10.15 -8.53
CA SER A 93 24.06 -10.51 -9.36
C SER A 93 23.93 -9.53 -10.51
N LYS A 94 23.65 -10.04 -11.72
CA LYS A 94 23.26 -9.25 -12.88
C LYS A 94 22.18 -9.98 -13.64
N LYS A 95 21.17 -9.26 -14.08
CA LYS A 95 20.11 -9.84 -14.92
C LYS A 95 20.62 -10.03 -16.34
N ASN A 96 20.40 -11.21 -16.92
CA ASN A 96 20.74 -11.49 -18.32
C ASN A 96 19.59 -11.13 -19.27
N ASN A 97 19.83 -11.27 -20.57
CA ASN A 97 18.87 -10.88 -21.62
C ASN A 97 17.59 -11.74 -21.62
N GLU A 98 17.61 -12.93 -21.01
CA GLU A 98 16.43 -13.79 -20.82
C GLU A 98 15.67 -13.45 -19.53
N GLY A 99 16.19 -12.52 -18.75
CA GLY A 99 15.64 -12.08 -17.49
C GLY A 99 15.92 -12.99 -16.30
N LYS A 100 16.86 -13.94 -16.44
CA LYS A 100 17.39 -14.74 -15.33
C LYS A 100 18.52 -13.99 -14.62
N LEU A 101 18.81 -14.43 -13.40
CA LEU A 101 19.87 -13.86 -12.57
C LEU A 101 21.18 -14.62 -12.80
N ASP A 102 22.16 -13.96 -13.40
CA ASP A 102 23.54 -14.45 -13.49
C ASP A 102 24.32 -13.99 -12.25
N LEU A 103 25.16 -14.87 -11.72
CA LEU A 103 26.03 -14.58 -10.57
C LEU A 103 27.48 -14.54 -11.02
N TYR A 104 28.21 -13.53 -10.57
CA TYR A 104 29.64 -13.36 -10.86
C TYR A 104 30.44 -13.34 -9.57
N SER A 105 31.61 -13.98 -9.54
CA SER A 105 32.47 -13.97 -8.36
C SER A 105 33.12 -12.60 -8.11
N ILE A 106 33.29 -12.23 -6.84
CA ILE A 106 34.01 -11.02 -6.42
C ILE A 106 35.28 -11.48 -5.71
N PRO A 107 36.34 -11.89 -6.45
CA PRO A 107 37.28 -10.92 -7.00
C PRO A 107 37.85 -11.32 -8.38
N ALA A 108 36.98 -11.53 -9.38
CA ALA A 108 37.32 -11.43 -10.80
C ALA A 108 35.99 -11.34 -11.55
N ILE A 109 35.68 -10.19 -12.16
CA ILE A 109 34.39 -9.91 -12.82
C ILE A 109 34.10 -10.85 -14.03
N ASN A 110 34.87 -11.91 -14.25
CA ASN A 110 34.90 -12.65 -15.51
C ASN A 110 34.37 -14.09 -15.43
N GLU A 111 34.05 -14.65 -14.25
CA GLU A 111 33.55 -16.03 -14.14
C GLU A 111 32.10 -16.08 -13.65
N LEU A 112 31.25 -16.73 -14.44
CA LEU A 112 29.88 -17.09 -14.08
C LEU A 112 29.92 -18.15 -12.99
N LEU A 113 29.22 -17.91 -11.88
CA LEU A 113 29.08 -18.84 -10.78
C LEU A 113 27.86 -19.74 -11.03
N GLU A 114 28.09 -21.04 -11.10
CA GLU A 114 27.03 -22.05 -10.98
C GLU A 114 26.72 -22.29 -9.50
N LEU A 115 25.43 -22.26 -9.16
CA LEU A 115 24.95 -22.61 -7.81
C LEU A 115 24.85 -24.13 -7.69
N GLY A 116 25.37 -24.68 -6.60
CA GLY A 116 25.08 -26.06 -6.21
C GLY A 116 23.61 -26.25 -5.80
N GLU A 117 23.11 -27.49 -5.80
CA GLU A 117 21.71 -27.82 -5.46
C GLU A 117 21.24 -27.30 -4.10
N GLU A 118 22.16 -27.13 -3.14
CA GLU A 118 21.89 -26.65 -1.78
C GLU A 118 22.31 -25.19 -1.53
N GLU A 119 22.79 -24.47 -2.56
CA GLU A 119 23.19 -23.08 -2.45
C GLU A 119 22.03 -22.13 -2.75
N TYR A 120 21.93 -21.04 -1.98
CA TYR A 120 20.93 -20.00 -2.22
C TYR A 120 21.52 -18.60 -2.10
N VAL A 121 20.86 -17.66 -2.78
CA VAL A 121 21.27 -16.27 -2.83
C VAL A 121 20.45 -15.45 -1.85
N LYS A 122 21.11 -14.78 -0.91
CA LYS A 122 20.49 -13.75 -0.08
C LYS A 122 20.67 -12.39 -0.72
N ILE A 123 19.55 -11.77 -1.08
CA ILE A 123 19.50 -10.40 -1.59
C ILE A 123 19.09 -9.49 -0.43
N THR A 124 19.95 -8.53 -0.10
CA THR A 124 19.61 -7.46 0.85
C THR A 124 19.19 -6.23 0.06
N LEU A 125 17.93 -5.83 0.19
CA LEU A 125 17.40 -4.66 -0.48
C LEU A 125 17.15 -3.56 0.56
N GLU A 126 17.83 -2.43 0.43
CA GLU A 126 17.52 -1.23 1.21
C GLU A 126 16.10 -0.75 0.87
N GLN A 127 15.29 -0.46 1.88
CA GLN A 127 13.90 -0.05 1.73
C GLN A 127 13.69 1.31 2.40
N ASN A 128 13.00 2.22 1.70
CA ASN A 128 12.47 3.42 2.32
C ASN A 128 11.09 3.12 2.90
N LEU A 129 11.06 2.79 4.20
CA LEU A 129 9.82 2.45 4.89
C LEU A 129 8.85 3.64 4.98
N LEU A 130 9.35 4.87 4.99
CA LEU A 130 8.51 6.06 5.04
C LEU A 130 7.69 6.20 3.76
N ASP A 131 8.33 6.10 2.60
CA ASP A 131 7.63 6.15 1.30
C ASP A 131 6.59 5.01 1.18
N PHE A 132 6.93 3.84 1.73
CA PHE A 132 6.02 2.70 1.79
C PHE A 132 4.79 2.99 2.67
N LYS A 133 4.99 3.49 3.89
CA LYS A 133 3.91 3.85 4.82
C LYS A 133 3.04 5.00 4.31
N LEU A 134 3.64 5.99 3.64
CA LEU A 134 2.92 7.13 3.06
C LEU A 134 1.92 6.71 1.97
N GLY A 135 2.27 5.69 1.16
CA GLY A 135 1.34 5.11 0.21
C GLY A 135 0.09 4.58 0.90
N PHE A 136 0.24 3.76 1.94
CA PHE A 136 -0.90 3.24 2.72
C PHE A 136 -1.68 4.35 3.43
N LEU A 137 -1.00 5.34 4.00
CA LEU A 137 -1.66 6.48 4.66
C LEU A 137 -2.52 7.28 3.68
N LYS A 138 -2.03 7.52 2.46
CA LYS A 138 -2.78 8.18 1.38
C LYS A 138 -4.03 7.37 1.03
N MET A 139 -3.86 6.09 0.71
CA MET A 139 -4.97 5.18 0.35
C MET A 139 -6.05 5.17 1.43
N ALA A 140 -5.66 5.03 2.70
CA ALA A 140 -6.57 5.01 3.83
C ALA A 140 -7.33 6.34 4.00
N TYR A 141 -6.61 7.46 3.88
CA TYR A 141 -7.20 8.80 3.99
C TYR A 141 -8.23 9.07 2.88
N GLU A 142 -7.87 8.77 1.62
CA GLU A 142 -8.74 9.01 0.46
C GLU A 142 -10.00 8.15 0.53
N PHE A 143 -9.87 6.89 0.93
CA PHE A 143 -11.00 6.01 1.16
C PHE A 143 -11.89 6.53 2.30
N ALA A 144 -11.32 6.82 3.47
CA ALA A 144 -12.09 7.22 4.63
C ALA A 144 -12.86 8.53 4.43
N VAL A 145 -12.25 9.54 3.80
CA VAL A 145 -12.93 10.82 3.55
C VAL A 145 -14.11 10.68 2.59
N THR A 146 -14.07 9.68 1.70
CA THR A 146 -15.12 9.46 0.70
C THR A 146 -16.20 8.49 1.15
N THR A 147 -15.91 7.64 2.14
CA THR A 147 -16.81 6.57 2.58
C THR A 147 -17.35 6.72 3.99
N VAL A 148 -16.61 7.41 4.87
CA VAL A 148 -16.98 7.59 6.28
C VAL A 148 -17.56 8.99 6.48
N ASP A 149 -18.86 9.03 6.78
CA ASP A 149 -19.60 10.29 6.96
C ASP A 149 -18.97 11.14 8.06
N GLY A 150 -18.86 12.44 7.81
CA GLY A 150 -18.28 13.39 8.77
C GLY A 150 -16.74 13.31 8.93
N TYR A 151 -16.08 12.26 8.43
CA TYR A 151 -14.63 12.10 8.60
C TYR A 151 -13.85 13.30 8.05
N PHE A 152 -14.25 13.83 6.89
CA PHE A 152 -13.64 15.01 6.28
C PHE A 152 -13.47 16.19 7.26
N ASN A 153 -14.44 16.39 8.15
CA ASN A 153 -14.46 17.53 9.07
C ASN A 153 -13.70 17.29 10.39
N SER A 154 -13.31 16.03 10.66
CA SER A 154 -12.60 15.66 11.89
C SER A 154 -11.23 16.35 12.02
N PRO A 155 -10.74 16.57 13.26
CA PRO A 155 -9.39 17.06 13.49
C PRO A 155 -8.32 16.19 12.84
N ASN A 156 -8.49 14.86 12.88
CA ASN A 156 -7.54 13.92 12.32
C ASN A 156 -7.49 13.97 10.80
N ALA A 157 -8.64 14.05 10.11
CA ALA A 157 -8.64 14.23 8.67
C ALA A 157 -7.98 15.56 8.26
N LYS A 158 -8.12 16.62 9.07
CA LYS A 158 -7.44 17.90 8.81
C LYS A 158 -5.93 17.74 8.93
N LYS A 159 -5.47 17.11 10.02
CA LYS A 159 -4.06 16.78 10.25
C LYS A 159 -3.47 15.93 9.11
N LEU A 160 -4.13 14.85 8.73
CA LEU A 160 -3.66 13.94 7.67
C LEU A 160 -3.61 14.61 6.30
N SER A 161 -4.64 15.39 5.93
CA SER A 161 -4.62 16.15 4.68
C SER A 161 -3.45 17.13 4.60
N LYS A 162 -3.11 17.77 5.73
CA LYS A 162 -1.96 18.66 5.83
C LYS A 162 -0.64 17.88 5.71
N ILE A 163 -0.49 16.76 6.42
CA ILE A 163 0.70 15.90 6.31
C ILE A 163 0.93 15.46 4.85
N LEU A 164 -0.12 14.95 4.19
CA LEU A 164 -0.03 14.53 2.78
C LEU A 164 0.34 15.70 1.87
N LEU A 165 -0.26 16.89 2.09
CA LEU A 165 0.02 18.08 1.31
C LEU A 165 1.46 18.58 1.51
N ASP A 166 1.92 18.68 2.76
CA ASP A 166 3.25 19.20 3.12
C ASP A 166 4.34 18.26 2.59
N LEU A 167 4.18 16.94 2.79
CA LEU A 167 5.11 15.94 2.26
C LEU A 167 5.09 15.87 0.73
N SER A 168 3.96 16.17 0.10
CA SER A 168 3.90 16.26 -1.37
C SER A 168 4.68 17.44 -1.94
N GLN A 169 4.93 18.46 -1.13
CA GLN A 169 5.69 19.65 -1.52
C GLN A 169 7.19 19.51 -1.24
N ARG A 170 7.63 18.42 -0.56
CA ARG A 170 9.00 18.15 -0.12
C ARG A 170 9.73 19.42 0.34
N VAL A 171 9.21 20.01 1.40
CA VAL A 171 9.87 21.09 2.12
C VAL A 171 10.89 20.45 3.08
N GLU A 172 12.18 20.61 2.79
CA GLU A 172 13.32 20.37 3.70
C GLU A 172 13.24 19.10 4.59
N GLU A 173 14.02 19.02 5.67
CA GLU A 173 14.00 17.88 6.58
C GLU A 173 12.58 17.66 7.14
N ILE A 174 12.09 16.42 7.05
CA ILE A 174 10.79 16.06 7.61
C ILE A 174 10.91 16.10 9.14
N ASP A 175 10.03 16.87 9.76
CA ASP A 175 9.93 16.97 11.22
C ASP A 175 9.85 15.57 11.87
N LYS A 176 10.66 15.35 12.91
CA LYS A 176 10.73 14.05 13.59
C LYS A 176 9.38 13.61 14.18
N GLY A 177 8.57 14.56 14.66
CA GLY A 177 7.24 14.27 15.18
C GLY A 177 6.27 13.81 14.08
N ILE A 178 6.42 14.30 12.85
CA ILE A 178 5.66 13.80 11.69
C ILE A 178 6.09 12.37 11.35
N LEU A 179 7.40 12.08 11.35
CA LEU A 179 7.91 10.73 11.11
C LEU A 179 7.39 9.74 12.15
N GLU A 180 7.47 10.08 13.43
CA GLU A 180 6.97 9.26 14.53
C GLU A 180 5.45 9.05 14.42
N TYR A 181 4.69 10.09 14.07
CA TYR A 181 3.26 9.98 13.87
C TYR A 181 2.91 9.00 12.72
N ILE A 182 3.61 9.07 11.59
CA ILE A 182 3.40 8.13 10.48
C ILE A 182 3.77 6.71 10.90
N ASP A 183 4.87 6.57 11.65
CA ASP A 183 5.36 5.28 12.10
C ASP A 183 4.33 4.57 13.00
N GLN A 184 3.75 5.30 13.95
CA GLN A 184 2.70 4.83 14.85
C GLN A 184 1.35 4.65 14.14
N SER A 185 1.05 5.46 13.13
CA SER A 185 -0.23 5.41 12.42
C SER A 185 -0.33 4.21 11.49
N VAL A 186 0.78 3.67 10.98
CA VAL A 186 0.78 2.59 10.01
C VAL A 186 1.45 1.34 10.58
N SER A 187 0.64 0.33 10.85
CA SER A 187 1.06 -0.96 11.44
C SER A 187 0.88 -2.12 10.46
N PHE A 188 1.89 -2.98 10.38
CA PHE A 188 1.84 -4.22 9.60
C PHE A 188 1.34 -5.35 10.48
N VAL A 189 0.27 -6.04 10.05
CA VAL A 189 -0.36 -7.07 10.88
C VAL A 189 0.24 -8.44 10.58
N LYS A 190 0.53 -9.19 11.66
CA LYS A 190 1.05 -10.57 11.57
C LYS A 190 -0.05 -11.62 11.47
N LYS A 191 -1.32 -11.27 11.76
CA LYS A 191 -2.47 -12.19 11.81
C LYS A 191 -3.81 -11.48 11.50
N LEU A 192 -4.52 -11.95 10.47
CA LEU A 192 -5.94 -11.64 10.20
C LEU A 192 -6.85 -12.51 11.07
N SER A 193 -8.05 -12.03 11.42
CA SER A 193 -9.21 -12.94 11.48
C SER A 193 -10.57 -12.25 11.42
N CYS A 194 -10.80 -11.06 11.98
CA CYS A 194 -12.19 -10.62 12.11
C CYS A 194 -12.86 -10.14 10.81
N ILE A 195 -12.12 -9.48 9.91
CA ILE A 195 -12.71 -8.76 8.78
C ILE A 195 -13.00 -9.67 7.59
N GLU A 196 -12.12 -10.63 7.32
CA GLU A 196 -12.36 -11.64 6.29
C GLU A 196 -13.52 -12.55 6.68
N GLU A 197 -13.53 -13.00 7.93
CA GLU A 197 -14.63 -13.81 8.46
C GLU A 197 -15.95 -13.04 8.40
N PHE A 198 -15.94 -11.75 8.77
CA PHE A 198 -17.12 -10.88 8.66
C PHE A 198 -17.58 -10.68 7.22
N ILE A 199 -16.68 -10.31 6.29
CA ILE A 199 -17.00 -10.07 4.88
C ILE A 199 -17.51 -11.35 4.22
N CYS A 200 -16.83 -12.49 4.41
CA CYS A 200 -17.25 -13.76 3.83
C CYS A 200 -18.62 -14.19 4.35
N LYS A 201 -18.89 -13.95 5.64
CA LYS A 201 -20.19 -14.25 6.26
C LYS A 201 -21.31 -13.34 5.73
N GLU A 202 -21.10 -12.03 5.74
CA GLU A 202 -22.16 -11.05 5.40
C GLU A 202 -22.44 -10.94 3.90
N LEU A 203 -21.43 -11.20 3.06
CA LEU A 203 -21.60 -11.15 1.60
C LEU A 203 -21.95 -12.52 0.99
N ASP A 204 -22.07 -13.58 1.82
CA ASP A 204 -22.27 -14.98 1.39
C ASP A 204 -21.28 -15.40 0.29
N LEU A 205 -20.03 -14.97 0.43
CA LEU A 205 -19.01 -15.18 -0.60
C LEU A 205 -18.10 -16.34 -0.22
N ASN A 206 -18.03 -17.35 -1.08
CA ASN A 206 -16.90 -18.28 -1.10
C ASN A 206 -15.72 -17.62 -1.84
N LEU A 207 -15.18 -16.52 -1.29
CA LEU A 207 -14.06 -15.82 -1.91
C LEU A 207 -12.81 -16.71 -1.87
N ASN A 208 -12.26 -17.00 -3.05
CA ASN A 208 -10.82 -17.29 -3.12
C ASN A 208 -10.07 -15.97 -2.86
N MET A 209 -9.72 -15.77 -1.58
CA MET A 209 -9.10 -14.54 -1.09
C MET A 209 -7.74 -14.22 -1.75
N ASP A 210 -7.13 -15.17 -2.45
CA ASP A 210 -5.79 -15.04 -3.03
C ASP A 210 -5.67 -13.90 -4.04
N ASN A 211 -6.77 -13.56 -4.73
CA ASN A 211 -6.82 -12.49 -5.72
C ASN A 211 -7.70 -11.31 -5.35
N VAL A 212 -8.09 -11.21 -4.08
CA VAL A 212 -9.00 -10.17 -3.61
C VAL A 212 -8.19 -9.02 -3.00
N GLN A 213 -8.52 -7.80 -3.40
CA GLN A 213 -8.09 -6.60 -2.68
C GLN A 213 -9.24 -6.09 -1.83
N ILE A 214 -8.90 -5.71 -0.61
CA ILE A 214 -9.84 -5.19 0.38
C ILE A 214 -9.30 -3.87 0.90
N ILE A 215 -10.14 -2.86 0.95
CA ILE A 215 -9.91 -1.67 1.76
C ILE A 215 -11.16 -1.42 2.58
N ALA A 216 -10.99 -1.27 3.89
CA ALA A 216 -12.11 -1.19 4.80
C ALA A 216 -11.86 -0.22 5.95
N CYS A 217 -12.82 0.67 6.21
CA CYS A 217 -12.78 1.58 7.35
C CYS A 217 -13.70 1.11 8.47
N TYR A 218 -13.23 1.28 9.70
CA TYR A 218 -13.94 0.98 10.95
C TYR A 218 -13.92 2.25 11.78
N SER A 219 -15.08 2.76 12.17
CA SER A 219 -15.14 3.86 13.15
C SER A 219 -15.95 3.38 14.33
N GLY A 220 -15.34 3.38 15.51
CA GLY A 220 -15.98 2.95 16.77
C GLY A 220 -15.36 3.68 17.96
N LYS A 221 -15.71 3.27 19.18
CA LYS A 221 -15.30 3.96 20.43
C LYS A 221 -13.79 4.20 20.57
N SER A 222 -12.97 3.28 20.04
CA SER A 222 -11.50 3.37 20.11
C SER A 222 -10.87 4.28 19.06
N GLY A 223 -11.66 4.77 18.10
CA GLY A 223 -11.20 5.62 17.01
C GLY A 223 -11.65 5.13 15.64
N THR A 224 -11.08 5.75 14.61
CA THR A 224 -11.26 5.37 13.21
C THR A 224 -10.00 4.70 12.69
N TYR A 225 -10.16 3.57 12.01
CA TYR A 225 -9.09 2.78 11.44
C TYR A 225 -9.43 2.43 10.00
N CYS A 226 -8.39 2.22 9.18
CA CYS A 226 -8.54 1.69 7.84
C CYS A 226 -7.62 0.48 7.68
N GLU A 227 -8.19 -0.67 7.36
CA GLU A 227 -7.44 -1.84 6.94
C GLU A 227 -7.33 -1.84 5.42
N ILE A 228 -6.10 -2.02 4.93
CA ILE A 228 -5.82 -2.20 3.51
C ILE A 228 -5.15 -3.56 3.37
N LYS A 229 -5.82 -4.46 2.66
CA LYS A 229 -5.29 -5.76 2.27
C LYS A 229 -5.18 -5.83 0.75
N LEU A 230 -3.95 -5.96 0.25
CA LEU A 230 -3.74 -6.37 -1.13
C LEU A 230 -3.83 -7.91 -1.24
N HIS A 231 -3.66 -8.46 -2.45
CA HIS A 231 -3.79 -9.89 -2.73
C HIS A 231 -3.03 -10.80 -1.70
N ASN A 232 -3.64 -11.91 -1.31
CA ASN A 232 -3.36 -12.68 -0.06
C ASN A 232 -1.97 -13.31 0.09
N HIS A 233 -1.18 -13.42 -0.98
CA HIS A 233 0.06 -14.19 -0.89
C HIS A 233 1.18 -13.53 -0.04
N PHE A 234 1.03 -12.28 0.35
CA PHE A 234 2.02 -11.60 1.18
C PHE A 234 1.33 -10.88 2.34
N LYS A 235 1.46 -11.43 3.54
CA LYS A 235 0.93 -10.83 4.78
C LYS A 235 1.41 -9.40 5.03
N ILE A 236 2.57 -9.02 4.49
CA ILE A 236 3.11 -7.64 4.61
C ILE A 236 2.26 -6.58 3.91
N PHE A 237 1.38 -6.96 2.97
CA PHE A 237 0.45 -6.02 2.32
C PHE A 237 -0.91 -5.96 2.99
N GLN A 238 -0.99 -6.48 4.21
CA GLN A 238 -2.10 -6.23 5.10
C GLN A 238 -1.66 -5.21 6.14
N VAL A 239 -2.27 -4.03 6.06
CA VAL A 239 -1.83 -2.83 6.76
C VAL A 239 -3.00 -2.21 7.49
N PHE A 240 -2.80 -1.89 8.76
CA PHE A 240 -3.74 -1.10 9.55
C PHE A 240 -3.23 0.33 9.64
N VAL A 241 -4.10 1.26 9.26
CA VAL A 241 -3.86 2.69 9.36
C VAL A 241 -4.79 3.27 10.43
N ASN A 242 -4.21 3.77 11.52
CA ASN A 242 -4.94 4.55 12.51
C ASN A 242 -5.23 5.94 11.92
N LEU A 243 -6.52 6.23 11.75
CA LEU A 243 -7.03 7.46 11.16
C LEU A 243 -7.47 8.50 12.20
N GLY A 244 -7.32 8.18 13.49
CA GLY A 244 -7.64 9.05 14.60
C GLY A 244 -8.26 8.33 15.79
N SER A 245 -7.89 8.73 17.00
CA SER A 245 -8.41 8.17 18.27
C SER A 245 -9.78 8.74 18.69
N GLU A 246 -10.24 9.81 18.04
CA GLU A 246 -11.57 10.36 18.31
C GLU A 246 -12.60 9.57 17.48
N PRO A 247 -13.59 8.91 18.11
CA PRO A 247 -14.72 8.39 17.37
C PRO A 247 -15.39 9.56 16.63
N LEU A 248 -15.71 9.37 15.35
CA LEU A 248 -16.73 10.21 14.75
C LEU A 248 -18.00 9.92 15.53
N TYR A 249 -18.59 10.95 16.13
CA TYR A 249 -19.79 10.85 16.96
C TYR A 249 -20.92 10.13 16.20
N LEU A 250 -20.93 8.82 16.35
CA LEU A 250 -21.98 7.90 15.98
C LEU A 250 -22.19 7.11 17.26
N ASP A 251 -23.06 7.65 18.10
CA ASP A 251 -23.44 7.03 19.35
C ASP A 251 -23.88 5.59 19.06
N LYS A 252 -23.02 4.63 19.43
CA LYS A 252 -23.25 3.17 19.50
C LYS A 252 -22.99 2.30 18.26
N CYS A 253 -22.66 2.86 17.10
CA CYS A 253 -22.51 2.05 15.88
C CYS A 253 -21.08 2.04 15.32
N THR A 254 -20.50 0.85 15.14
CA THR A 254 -19.33 0.64 14.29
C THR A 254 -19.74 0.73 12.82
N ILE A 255 -19.33 1.79 12.11
CA ILE A 255 -19.49 1.83 10.65
C ILE A 255 -18.34 1.07 10.01
N VAL A 256 -18.69 0.02 9.28
CA VAL A 256 -17.77 -0.68 8.39
C VAL A 256 -18.09 -0.26 6.98
N THR A 257 -17.17 0.41 6.29
CA THR A 257 -17.26 0.55 4.83
C THR A 257 -16.14 -0.22 4.17
N CYS A 258 -16.46 -1.12 3.26
CA CYS A 258 -15.50 -2.00 2.61
C CYS A 258 -15.65 -1.97 1.09
N LEU A 259 -14.53 -2.07 0.39
CA LEU A 259 -14.47 -2.32 -1.04
C LEU A 259 -13.75 -3.64 -1.29
N VAL A 260 -14.42 -4.55 -1.99
CA VAL A 260 -13.87 -5.84 -2.43
C VAL A 260 -13.67 -5.80 -3.95
N ASN A 261 -12.45 -6.06 -4.42
CA ASN A 261 -12.11 -6.11 -5.84
C ASN A 261 -11.74 -7.54 -6.24
N ASN A 262 -12.53 -8.16 -7.13
CA ASN A 262 -12.20 -9.45 -7.75
C ASN A 262 -12.29 -9.32 -9.29
N PRO A 263 -11.19 -9.54 -10.04
CA PRO A 263 -11.17 -9.38 -11.50
C PRO A 263 -12.18 -10.24 -12.27
N SER A 264 -12.70 -11.32 -11.69
CA SER A 264 -13.59 -12.27 -12.40
C SER A 264 -15.02 -12.39 -11.84
N GLU A 265 -15.25 -12.10 -10.56
CA GLU A 265 -16.52 -12.49 -9.91
C GLU A 265 -17.26 -11.37 -9.17
N TYR A 266 -16.57 -10.33 -8.69
CA TYR A 266 -17.19 -9.27 -7.88
C TYR A 266 -16.77 -7.90 -8.39
N PRO A 267 -17.67 -7.16 -9.07
CA PRO A 267 -17.42 -5.77 -9.40
C PRO A 267 -17.27 -4.94 -8.11
N LEU A 268 -16.55 -3.83 -8.24
CA LEU A 268 -16.31 -2.89 -7.15
C LEU A 268 -17.62 -2.36 -6.58
N HIS A 269 -17.99 -2.85 -5.40
CA HIS A 269 -19.11 -2.33 -4.65
C HIS A 269 -18.65 -1.88 -3.26
N PRO A 270 -18.84 -0.59 -2.91
CA PRO A 270 -18.68 -0.16 -1.53
C PRO A 270 -19.86 -0.70 -0.72
N TYR A 271 -19.56 -1.56 0.25
CA TYR A 271 -20.53 -2.06 1.22
C TYR A 271 -20.41 -1.23 2.49
N LYS A 272 -21.53 -0.68 2.96
CA LYS A 272 -21.58 0.09 4.21
C LYS A 272 -22.50 -0.63 5.18
N TRP A 273 -21.94 -1.06 6.29
CA TRP A 273 -22.64 -1.67 7.41
C TRP A 273 -22.58 -0.76 8.63
N VAL A 274 -23.66 -0.79 9.41
CA VAL A 274 -23.78 -0.12 10.70
C VAL A 274 -23.97 -1.25 11.70
N ILE A 275 -22.91 -1.53 12.46
CA ILE A 275 -22.90 -2.63 13.44
C ILE A 275 -23.12 -1.99 14.81
N ASP A 276 -24.20 -2.32 15.49
CA ASP A 276 -24.37 -1.91 16.88
C ASP A 276 -23.39 -2.69 17.76
N ASP A 277 -22.70 -1.98 18.67
CA ASP A 277 -21.91 -2.64 19.73
C ASP A 277 -22.89 -3.32 20.71
N GLU A 278 -23.20 -4.61 20.52
CA GLU A 278 -23.76 -5.47 21.60
C GLU A 278 -22.72 -5.75 22.69
#